data_AF-A0AAE4MAW8-F1
#
_entry.id   AF-A0AAE4MAW8-F1
#
_cell.length_a   1.000
_cell.length_b   1.000
_cell.length_c   1.000
_cell.angle_alpha   90.00
_cell.angle_beta   90.00
_cell.angle_gamma   90.00
#
_symmetry.space_group_name_H-M   'P 1'
#
loop_
_entity.id
_entity.type
_entity.pdbx_description
1 polymer ?
#
loop_
_entity_poly.entity_id
_entity_poly.type
_entity_poly.pdbx_seq_one_letter_code
_entity_poly.pdbx_strand_id
1 'polypeptide(L)'
;MAVESTESFQYMSEMMGVLQTLAGAGIAFGAAYFTTKYTKDRESLLALSARERERIERIYYLLVLVRKDVLEDSQQCISHINFNTKYQVRDVRDFPPLLELEMLVELYFPVLDEYLTALKSSVANFTNKKIGFLSNSYESALEPLKKKDSGEIVRLTMKFSETHKQFQAKLKELAKV
;
A
#
# COMPACT_ATOMS: atom_id res chain seq x y z
N MET A 1 -56.69 -50.79 -42.53
CA MET A 1 -55.51 -49.94 -42.74
C MET A 1 -55.68 -48.69 -41.88
N ALA A 2 -55.28 -48.74 -40.61
CA ALA A 2 -55.38 -47.62 -39.67
C ALA A 2 -54.28 -47.73 -38.60
N VAL A 3 -53.08 -48.17 -39.00
CA VAL A 3 -51.94 -48.41 -38.11
C VAL A 3 -50.73 -47.56 -38.51
N GLU A 4 -50.59 -47.17 -39.78
CA GLU A 4 -49.46 -46.34 -40.25
C GLU A 4 -49.56 -44.84 -39.86
N SER A 5 -50.76 -44.31 -39.60
CA SER A 5 -50.94 -42.88 -39.26
C SER A 5 -50.68 -42.55 -37.79
N THR A 6 -50.70 -43.55 -36.90
CA THR A 6 -50.45 -43.37 -35.46
C THR A 6 -48.98 -43.46 -35.10
N GLU A 7 -48.22 -44.34 -35.76
CA GLU A 7 -46.78 -44.48 -35.53
C GLU A 7 -46.00 -43.24 -36.01
N SER A 8 -46.37 -42.68 -37.17
CA SER A 8 -45.77 -41.44 -37.70
C SER A 8 -46.06 -40.21 -36.84
N PHE A 9 -47.23 -40.16 -36.17
CA PHE A 9 -47.59 -39.09 -35.25
C PHE A 9 -46.88 -39.21 -33.89
N GLN A 10 -46.72 -40.44 -33.36
CA GLN A 10 -45.90 -40.69 -32.17
C GLN A 10 -44.43 -40.32 -32.40
N TYR A 11 -43.86 -40.67 -33.56
CA TYR A 11 -42.48 -40.35 -33.91
C TYR A 11 -42.23 -38.83 -34.00
N MET A 12 -43.18 -38.08 -34.58
CA MET A 12 -43.13 -36.62 -34.65
C MET A 12 -43.26 -35.95 -33.28
N SER A 13 -44.10 -36.50 -32.40
CA SER A 13 -44.28 -36.00 -31.02
C SER A 13 -43.03 -36.24 -30.16
N GLU A 14 -42.43 -37.44 -30.26
CA GLU A 14 -41.17 -37.76 -29.58
C GLU A 14 -40.01 -36.90 -30.11
N MET A 15 -39.92 -36.70 -31.44
CA MET A 15 -38.89 -35.85 -32.04
C MET A 15 -39.05 -34.38 -31.63
N MET A 16 -40.28 -33.85 -31.56
CA MET A 16 -40.52 -32.51 -31.01
C MET A 16 -40.15 -32.42 -29.53
N GLY A 17 -40.45 -33.44 -28.73
CA GLY A 17 -40.04 -33.50 -27.32
C GLY A 17 -38.52 -33.47 -27.16
N VAL A 18 -37.79 -34.25 -27.97
CA VAL A 18 -36.32 -34.25 -27.98
C VAL A 18 -35.77 -32.90 -28.41
N LEU A 19 -36.32 -32.27 -29.45
CA LEU A 19 -35.90 -30.94 -29.92
C LEU A 19 -36.15 -29.83 -28.89
N GLN A 20 -37.29 -29.86 -28.19
CA GLN A 20 -37.59 -28.91 -27.11
C GLN A 20 -36.64 -29.09 -25.92
N THR A 21 -36.33 -30.34 -25.56
CA THR A 21 -35.41 -30.64 -24.47
C THR A 21 -33.98 -30.23 -24.82
N LEU A 22 -33.55 -30.45 -26.07
CA LEU A 22 -32.24 -30.04 -26.58
C LEU A 22 -32.11 -28.51 -26.65
N ALA A 23 -33.16 -27.82 -27.10
CA ALA A 23 -33.23 -26.36 -27.13
C ALA A 23 -33.21 -25.76 -25.71
N GLY A 24 -33.98 -26.33 -24.78
CA GLY A 24 -33.99 -25.95 -23.37
C GLY A 24 -32.63 -26.15 -22.70
N ALA A 25 -31.98 -27.29 -22.97
CA ALA A 25 -30.62 -27.55 -22.49
C ALA A 25 -29.61 -26.54 -23.07
N GLY A 26 -29.68 -26.23 -24.37
CA GLY A 26 -28.83 -25.23 -25.01
C GLY A 26 -28.96 -23.83 -24.38
N ILE A 27 -30.19 -23.40 -24.09
CA ILE A 27 -30.47 -22.12 -23.40
C ILE A 27 -29.93 -22.15 -21.97
N ALA A 28 -30.14 -23.25 -21.24
CA ALA A 28 -29.66 -23.40 -19.86
C ALA A 28 -28.13 -23.41 -19.78
N PHE A 29 -27.44 -24.11 -20.70
CA PHE A 29 -25.97 -24.10 -20.80
C PHE A 29 -25.43 -22.72 -21.17
N GLY A 30 -26.07 -22.03 -22.14
CA GLY A 30 -25.72 -20.66 -22.50
C GLY A 30 -25.85 -19.71 -21.32
N ALA A 31 -27.01 -19.71 -20.65
CA ALA A 31 -27.27 -18.90 -19.46
C ALA A 31 -26.25 -19.19 -18.35
N ALA A 32 -26.03 -20.46 -18.01
CA ALA A 32 -25.05 -20.86 -17.00
C ALA A 32 -23.62 -20.43 -17.35
N TYR A 33 -23.20 -20.54 -18.62
CA TYR A 33 -21.90 -20.08 -19.09
C TYR A 33 -21.74 -18.56 -18.94
N PHE A 34 -22.75 -17.78 -19.36
CA PHE A 34 -22.71 -16.32 -19.19
C PHE A 34 -22.73 -15.92 -17.72
N THR A 35 -23.60 -16.50 -16.89
CA THR A 35 -23.63 -16.22 -15.45
C THR A 35 -22.31 -16.58 -14.79
N THR A 36 -21.70 -17.72 -15.11
CA THR A 36 -20.40 -18.13 -14.56
C THR A 36 -19.29 -17.17 -14.97
N LYS A 37 -19.29 -16.71 -16.23
CA LYS A 37 -18.29 -15.74 -16.72
C LYS A 37 -18.43 -14.39 -16.02
N TYR A 38 -19.64 -13.83 -15.97
CA TYR A 38 -19.90 -12.56 -15.28
C TYR A 38 -19.59 -12.61 -13.78
N THR A 39 -19.91 -13.73 -13.11
CA THR A 39 -19.60 -13.90 -11.69
C THR A 39 -18.09 -13.99 -11.45
N LYS A 40 -17.36 -14.75 -12.26
CA LYS A 40 -15.89 -14.82 -12.17
C LYS A 40 -15.22 -13.48 -12.41
N ASP A 41 -15.67 -12.74 -13.43
CA ASP A 41 -15.14 -11.41 -13.73
C ASP A 41 -15.37 -10.46 -12.56
N ARG A 42 -16.58 -10.47 -11.98
CA ARG A 42 -16.91 -9.69 -10.77
C ARG A 42 -16.08 -10.10 -9.55
N GLU A 43 -15.93 -11.39 -9.29
CA GLU A 43 -15.10 -11.89 -8.18
C GLU A 43 -13.63 -11.50 -8.34
N SER A 44 -13.11 -11.56 -9.58
CA SER A 44 -11.75 -11.13 -9.88
C SER A 44 -11.53 -9.64 -9.62
N LEU A 45 -12.51 -8.79 -10.00
CA LEU A 45 -12.46 -7.35 -9.75
C LEU A 45 -12.51 -7.04 -8.26
N LEU A 46 -13.35 -7.75 -7.49
CA LEU A 46 -13.41 -7.62 -6.04
C LEU A 46 -12.12 -8.08 -5.36
N ALA A 47 -11.50 -9.15 -5.85
CA ALA A 47 -10.22 -9.62 -5.33
C ALA A 47 -9.07 -8.65 -5.64
N LEU A 48 -9.09 -8.01 -6.81
CA LEU A 48 -8.10 -6.98 -7.18
C LEU A 48 -8.24 -5.74 -6.31
N SER A 49 -9.46 -5.21 -6.14
CA SER A 49 -9.68 -4.03 -5.31
C SER A 49 -9.35 -4.26 -3.84
N ALA A 50 -9.62 -5.46 -3.31
CA ALA A 50 -9.21 -5.83 -1.96
C ALA A 50 -7.68 -5.83 -1.80
N ARG A 51 -6.93 -6.36 -2.77
CA ARG A 51 -5.46 -6.37 -2.76
C ARG A 51 -4.88 -4.97 -2.88
N GLU A 52 -5.45 -4.12 -3.73
CA GLU A 52 -5.00 -2.73 -3.87
C GLU A 52 -5.20 -1.95 -2.57
N ARG A 53 -6.37 -2.11 -1.93
CA ARG A 53 -6.66 -1.51 -0.63
C ARG A 53 -5.66 -1.95 0.43
N GLU A 54 -5.39 -3.26 0.53
CA GLU A 54 -4.41 -3.80 1.48
C GLU A 54 -3.02 -3.18 1.28
N ARG A 55 -2.58 -3.04 0.02
CA ARG A 55 -1.28 -2.41 -0.28
C ARG A 55 -1.24 -0.93 0.09
N ILE A 56 -2.33 -0.18 -0.17
CA ILE A 56 -2.44 1.24 0.24
C ILE A 56 -2.40 1.36 1.76
N GLU A 57 -3.14 0.51 2.48
CA GLU A 57 -3.13 0.46 3.94
C GLU A 57 -1.73 0.10 4.47
N ARG A 58 -1.01 -0.81 3.80
CA ARG A 58 0.37 -1.16 4.14
C ARG A 58 1.33 0.01 3.93
N ILE A 59 1.23 0.72 2.81
CA ILE A 59 2.01 1.94 2.55
C ILE A 59 1.75 2.99 3.63
N TYR A 60 0.49 3.20 4.00
CA TYR A 60 0.13 4.12 5.07
C TYR A 60 0.77 3.75 6.40
N TYR A 61 0.69 2.47 6.77
CA TYR A 61 1.31 1.95 7.99
C TYR A 61 2.83 2.19 8.00
N LEU A 62 3.52 1.91 6.89
CA LEU A 62 4.96 2.14 6.75
C LEU A 62 5.33 3.62 6.88
N LEU A 63 4.54 4.53 6.29
CA LEU A 63 4.74 5.98 6.47
C LEU A 63 4.62 6.41 7.93
N VAL A 64 3.68 5.84 8.68
CA VAL A 64 3.54 6.11 10.13
C VAL A 64 4.78 5.62 10.88
N LEU A 65 5.29 4.44 10.55
CA LEU A 65 6.51 3.90 11.14
C LEU A 65 7.73 4.77 10.87
N VAL A 66 7.96 5.18 9.62
CA VAL A 66 9.08 6.07 9.24
C VAL A 66 8.98 7.39 10.00
N ARG A 67 7.77 7.96 10.11
CA ARG A 67 7.57 9.19 10.87
C ARG A 67 7.87 9.02 12.35
N LYS A 68 7.37 7.95 12.96
CA LYS A 68 7.69 7.62 14.35
C LYS A 68 9.19 7.55 14.54
N ASP A 69 9.89 6.89 13.61
CA ASP A 69 11.33 6.69 13.73
C ASP A 69 12.10 8.01 13.72
N VAL A 70 11.78 8.91 12.81
CA VAL A 70 12.43 10.23 12.70
C VAL A 70 12.11 11.11 13.91
N LEU A 71 10.88 11.09 14.41
CA LEU A 71 10.49 11.91 15.57
C LEU A 71 11.18 11.46 16.86
N GLU A 72 11.24 10.15 17.09
CA GLU A 72 11.98 9.60 18.23
C GLU A 72 13.48 9.91 18.12
N ASP A 73 14.05 9.87 16.92
CA ASP A 73 15.47 10.20 16.71
C ASP A 73 15.72 11.69 16.98
N SER A 74 14.82 12.53 16.51
CA SER A 74 14.86 13.98 16.74
C SER A 74 14.84 14.28 18.24
N GLN A 75 13.93 13.64 18.98
CA GLN A 75 13.85 13.80 20.43
C GLN A 75 15.11 13.32 21.16
N GLN A 76 15.67 12.18 20.77
CA GLN A 76 16.90 11.67 21.36
C GLN A 76 18.09 12.58 21.06
N CYS A 77 18.21 13.11 19.83
CA CYS A 77 19.26 14.06 19.47
C CYS A 77 19.14 15.37 20.26
N ILE A 78 17.93 15.92 20.39
CA ILE A 78 17.68 17.12 21.21
C ILE A 78 18.06 16.86 22.66
N SER A 79 17.74 15.68 23.19
CA SER A 79 18.08 15.32 24.56
C SER A 79 19.59 15.17 24.74
N HIS A 80 20.27 14.55 23.77
CA HIS A 80 21.72 14.42 23.74
C HIS A 80 22.43 15.79 23.73
N ILE A 81 21.97 16.72 22.89
CA ILE A 81 22.58 18.06 22.79
C ILE A 81 22.38 18.88 24.05
N ASN A 82 21.18 18.90 24.61
CA ASN A 82 20.85 19.80 25.71
C ASN A 82 21.23 19.22 27.08
N PHE A 83 21.10 17.91 27.25
CA PHE A 83 21.23 17.24 28.55
C PHE A 83 22.34 16.17 28.57
N ASN A 84 23.11 16.02 27.49
CA ASN A 84 24.17 15.00 27.37
C ASN A 84 23.66 13.57 27.66
N THR A 85 22.38 13.30 27.41
CA THR A 85 21.83 11.95 27.56
C THR A 85 22.45 11.02 26.53
N LYS A 86 22.76 9.78 26.94
CA LYS A 86 23.22 8.74 26.03
C LYS A 86 22.11 8.40 25.03
N TYR A 87 22.48 8.32 23.76
CA TYR A 87 21.58 7.89 22.71
C TYR A 87 21.25 6.41 22.88
N GLN A 88 19.96 6.08 22.79
CA GLN A 88 19.49 4.71 22.93
C GLN A 88 19.41 4.07 21.54
N VAL A 89 20.27 3.07 21.33
CA VAL A 89 20.20 2.24 20.12
C VAL A 89 18.90 1.44 20.18
N ARG A 90 18.12 1.49 19.10
CA ARG A 90 16.86 0.77 19.00
C ARG A 90 17.09 -0.67 18.56
N ASP A 91 16.13 -1.52 18.91
CA ASP A 91 16.04 -2.85 18.32
C ASP A 91 15.90 -2.74 16.81
N VAL A 92 16.79 -3.46 16.12
CA VAL A 92 16.77 -3.54 14.66
C VAL A 92 15.58 -4.39 14.28
N ARG A 93 14.66 -3.80 13.49
CA ARG A 93 13.55 -4.55 12.90
C ARG A 93 14.11 -5.49 11.84
N ASP A 94 13.47 -6.65 11.67
CA ASP A 94 13.85 -7.63 10.64
C ASP A 94 13.90 -7.01 9.24
N PHE A 95 13.00 -6.05 8.96
CA PHE A 95 12.96 -5.34 7.69
C PHE A 95 12.78 -3.81 7.86
N PRO A 96 13.64 -2.98 7.24
CA PRO A 96 13.54 -1.53 7.34
C PRO A 96 12.25 -0.98 6.68
N PRO A 97 11.43 -0.18 7.40
CA PRO A 97 10.17 0.34 6.86
C PRO A 97 10.31 1.16 5.58
N LEU A 98 11.42 1.90 5.45
CA LEU A 98 11.68 2.73 4.27
C LEU A 98 11.97 1.89 3.03
N LEU A 99 12.61 0.72 3.20
CA LEU A 99 12.91 -0.21 2.11
C LEU A 99 11.65 -0.95 1.67
N GLU A 100 10.80 -1.36 2.62
CA GLU A 100 9.51 -1.95 2.29
C GLU A 100 8.60 -0.97 1.53
N LEU A 101 8.61 0.28 1.95
CA LEU A 101 7.87 1.34 1.29
C LEU A 101 8.33 1.51 -0.16
N GLU A 102 9.65 1.52 -0.38
CA GLU A 102 10.25 1.59 -1.71
C GLU A 102 9.80 0.43 -2.60
N MET A 103 9.89 -0.81 -2.12
CA MET A 103 9.44 -1.97 -2.85
C MET A 103 7.95 -1.89 -3.25
N LEU A 104 7.08 -1.47 -2.32
CA LEU A 104 5.64 -1.39 -2.60
C LEU A 104 5.31 -0.29 -3.61
N VAL A 105 6.00 0.85 -3.55
CA VAL A 105 5.82 1.95 -4.48
C VAL A 105 6.30 1.56 -5.87
N GLU A 106 7.50 1.00 -6.00
CA GLU A 106 8.07 0.60 -7.28
C GLU A 106 7.23 -0.48 -7.98
N LEU A 107 6.73 -1.46 -7.23
CA LEU A 107 5.99 -2.59 -7.80
C LEU A 107 4.54 -2.25 -8.14
N TYR A 108 3.88 -1.40 -7.36
CA TYR A 108 2.42 -1.26 -7.43
C TYR A 108 1.93 0.18 -7.61
N PHE A 109 2.71 1.19 -7.21
CA PHE A 109 2.26 2.59 -7.22
C PHE A 109 3.36 3.54 -7.71
N PRO A 110 3.85 3.40 -8.96
CA PRO A 110 4.92 4.26 -9.49
C PRO A 110 4.55 5.75 -9.51
N VAL A 111 3.26 6.07 -9.46
CA VAL A 111 2.74 7.46 -9.30
C VAL A 111 3.21 8.12 -8.00
N LEU A 112 3.65 7.34 -6.99
CA LEU A 112 4.16 7.83 -5.72
C LEU A 112 5.68 8.03 -5.71
N ASP A 113 6.40 7.70 -6.79
CA ASP A 113 7.87 7.64 -6.81
C ASP A 113 8.53 9.00 -6.52
N GLU A 114 7.98 10.10 -7.05
CA GLU A 114 8.46 11.45 -6.77
C GLU A 114 8.40 11.76 -5.26
N TYR A 115 7.30 11.38 -4.62
CA TYR A 115 7.09 11.59 -3.17
C TYR A 115 7.99 10.67 -2.34
N LEU A 116 8.20 9.42 -2.79
CA LEU A 116 9.14 8.50 -2.18
C LEU A 116 10.56 9.04 -2.24
N THR A 117 10.99 9.54 -3.39
CA THR A 117 12.33 10.11 -3.58
C THR A 117 12.53 11.33 -2.68
N ALA A 118 11.55 12.22 -2.59
CA ALA A 118 11.59 13.36 -1.68
C ALA A 118 11.67 12.93 -0.21
N LEU A 119 10.88 11.94 0.20
CA LEU A 119 10.88 11.38 1.55
C LEU A 119 12.24 10.74 1.89
N LYS A 120 12.77 9.87 1.02
CA LYS A 120 14.07 9.22 1.17
C LYS A 120 15.19 10.25 1.30
N SER A 121 15.20 11.27 0.44
CA SER A 121 16.17 12.36 0.51
C SER A 121 16.09 13.10 1.85
N SER A 122 14.88 13.39 2.34
CA SER A 122 14.72 14.05 3.64
C SER A 122 15.20 13.17 4.81
N VAL A 123 14.91 11.86 4.79
CA VAL A 123 15.37 10.91 5.82
C VAL A 123 16.89 10.76 5.78
N ALA A 124 17.49 10.65 4.59
CA ALA A 124 18.94 10.57 4.42
C ALA A 124 19.64 11.83 4.93
N ASN A 125 19.12 13.01 4.59
CA ASN A 125 19.64 14.29 5.08
C ASN A 125 19.59 14.39 6.61
N PHE A 126 18.47 13.96 7.21
CA PHE A 126 18.35 13.91 8.66
C PHE A 126 19.34 12.92 9.28
N THR A 127 19.46 11.71 8.72
CA THR A 127 20.33 10.65 9.23
C THR A 127 21.81 11.05 9.19
N ASN A 128 22.25 11.66 8.08
CA ASN A 128 23.62 12.16 7.95
C ASN A 128 23.95 13.23 8.98
N LYS A 129 23.01 14.15 9.24
CA LYS A 129 23.18 15.19 10.27
C LYS A 129 23.13 14.61 11.69
N LYS A 130 22.24 13.65 11.94
CA LYS A 130 22.16 12.90 13.20
C LYS A 130 23.52 12.33 13.59
N ILE A 131 24.20 11.64 12.68
CA ILE A 131 25.53 11.05 12.96
C ILE A 131 26.50 12.13 13.44
N GLY A 132 26.52 13.30 12.77
CA GLY A 132 27.34 14.43 13.17
C GLY A 132 27.01 14.99 14.57
N PHE A 133 25.72 15.05 14.93
CA PHE A 133 25.32 15.46 16.28
C PHE A 133 25.76 14.42 17.33
N LEU A 134 25.57 13.13 17.05
CA LEU A 134 25.94 12.06 17.99
C LEU A 134 27.45 11.89 18.16
N SER A 135 28.27 12.34 17.21
CA SER A 135 29.72 12.32 17.33
C SER A 135 30.29 13.47 18.19
N ASN A 136 29.50 14.51 18.45
CA ASN A 136 29.95 15.67 19.23
C ASN A 136 29.75 15.43 20.73
N SER A 137 30.71 15.87 21.56
CA SER A 137 30.50 15.93 23.01
C SER A 137 29.87 17.26 23.41
N TYR A 138 28.67 17.22 24.00
CA TYR A 138 27.93 18.40 24.44
C TYR A 138 28.06 18.70 25.93
N GLU A 139 28.85 17.91 26.67
CA GLU A 139 29.05 18.06 28.11
C GLU A 139 29.61 19.44 28.49
N SER A 140 30.56 19.95 27.71
CA SER A 140 31.20 21.25 27.89
C SER A 140 30.90 22.24 26.76
N ALA A 141 29.95 21.93 25.88
CA ALA A 141 29.59 22.79 24.77
C ALA A 141 28.91 24.08 25.23
N LEU A 142 29.28 25.21 24.61
CA LEU A 142 28.69 26.51 24.87
C LEU A 142 27.20 26.53 24.47
N GLU A 143 26.36 27.23 25.25
CA GLU A 143 24.93 27.37 25.00
C GLU A 143 24.55 27.82 23.57
N PRO A 144 25.28 28.75 22.91
CA PRO A 144 25.00 29.12 21.52
C PRO A 144 25.13 27.94 20.54
N LEU A 145 26.07 27.02 20.77
CA LEU A 145 26.25 25.83 19.94
C LEU A 145 25.08 24.86 20.12
N LYS A 146 24.69 24.59 21.37
CA LYS A 146 23.54 23.72 21.69
C LYS A 146 22.24 24.23 21.07
N LYS A 147 22.00 25.55 21.14
CA LYS A 147 20.83 26.19 20.52
C LYS A 147 20.86 26.07 19.00
N LYS A 148 22.02 26.30 18.38
CA LYS A 148 22.20 26.18 16.93
C LYS A 148 21.90 24.77 16.44
N ASP A 149 22.50 23.77 17.06
CA ASP A 149 22.37 22.37 16.64
C ASP A 149 20.97 21.81 16.92
N SER A 150 20.38 22.14 18.08
CA SER A 150 18.97 21.82 18.37
C SER A 150 18.01 22.46 17.36
N GLY A 151 18.25 23.72 16.99
CA GLY A 151 17.46 24.42 15.97
C GLY A 151 17.56 23.76 14.58
N GLU A 152 18.75 23.26 14.22
CA GLU A 152 18.96 22.53 12.98
C GLU A 152 18.20 21.19 12.95
N ILE A 153 18.16 20.44 14.06
CA ILE A 153 17.36 19.21 14.17
C ILE A 153 15.88 19.51 13.97
N VAL A 154 15.36 20.55 14.63
CA VAL A 154 13.97 20.96 14.49
C VAL A 154 13.68 21.31 13.02
N ARG A 155 14.56 22.07 12.37
CA ARG A 155 14.42 22.43 10.95
C ARG A 155 14.38 21.20 10.04
N LEU A 156 15.26 20.23 10.25
CA LEU A 156 15.29 18.97 9.47
C LEU A 156 14.02 18.13 9.71
N THR A 157 13.57 18.07 10.96
CA THR A 157 12.34 17.37 11.34
C THR A 157 11.11 17.99 10.68
N MET A 158 11.06 19.32 10.60
CA MET A 158 10.00 20.05 9.89
C MET A 158 10.02 19.78 8.39
N LYS A 159 11.19 19.79 7.74
CA LYS A 159 11.33 19.42 6.33
C LYS A 159 10.85 17.99 6.06
N PHE A 160 11.25 17.05 6.91
CA PHE A 160 10.76 15.68 6.84
C PHE A 160 9.23 15.63 7.00
N SER A 161 8.67 16.31 8.00
CA SER A 161 7.23 16.33 8.22
C SER A 161 6.45 16.89 7.02
N GLU A 162 7.03 17.84 6.28
CA GLU A 162 6.41 18.38 5.08
C GLU A 162 6.38 17.34 3.96
N THR A 163 7.52 16.71 3.65
CA THR A 163 7.58 15.62 2.65
C THR A 163 6.66 14.44 3.02
N HIS A 164 6.60 14.08 4.31
CA HIS A 164 5.69 13.06 4.84
C HIS A 164 4.22 13.41 4.60
N LYS A 165 3.82 14.66 4.88
CA LYS A 165 2.46 15.14 4.64
C LYS A 165 2.09 15.15 3.16
N GLN A 166 3.01 15.57 2.29
CA GLN A 166 2.80 15.57 0.84
C GLN A 166 2.60 14.15 0.32
N PHE A 167 3.44 13.20 0.73
CA PHE A 167 3.25 11.78 0.41
C PHE A 167 1.88 11.30 0.91
N GLN A 168 1.56 11.54 2.18
CA GLN A 168 0.30 11.11 2.77
C GLN A 168 -0.93 11.72 2.07
N ALA A 169 -0.83 12.97 1.60
CA ALA A 169 -1.88 13.61 0.83
C ALA A 169 -2.08 12.88 -0.51
N LYS A 170 -0.99 12.57 -1.23
CA LYS A 170 -1.08 11.84 -2.48
C LYS A 170 -1.65 10.43 -2.32
N LEU A 171 -1.23 9.73 -1.28
CA LEU A 171 -1.78 8.41 -0.95
C LEU A 171 -3.29 8.46 -0.68
N LYS A 172 -3.78 9.51 0.00
CA LYS A 172 -5.21 9.71 0.24
C LYS A 172 -6.00 10.00 -1.04
N GLU A 173 -5.40 10.63 -2.04
CA GLU A 173 -6.04 10.78 -3.36
C GLU A 173 -6.23 9.42 -4.02
N LEU A 174 -5.20 8.56 -3.98
CA LEU A 174 -5.26 7.21 -4.53
C LEU A 174 -6.29 6.32 -3.82
N ALA A 175 -6.45 6.49 -2.50
CA ALA A 175 -7.42 5.73 -1.71
C ALA A 175 -8.89 6.14 -1.92
N LYS A 176 -9.15 7.27 -2.61
CA LYS A 176 -10.51 7.77 -2.91
C LYS A 176 -11.01 7.37 -4.30
N VAL A 177 -10.13 6.81 -5.13
CA VAL A 177 -10.46 6.20 -6.43
C VAL A 177 -10.91 4.77 -6.19
#